data_AF-A0A3N5II02-F1
#
_entry.id   AF-A0A3N5II02-F1
#
_cell.length_a   1.000
_cell.length_b   1.000
_cell.length_c   1.000
_cell.angle_alpha   90.00
_cell.angle_beta   90.00
_cell.angle_gamma   90.00
#
_symmetry.space_group_name_H-M   'P 1'
#
loop_
_entity.id
_entity.type
_entity.pdbx_description
1 polymer ?
#
loop_
_entity_poly.entity_id
_entity_poly.type
_entity_poly.pdbx_seq_one_letter_code
_entity_poly.pdbx_strand_id
1 'polypeptide(L)'
;MPAKKRPSPAEQEEFKKRWRGETICSYPPEDIRVEGLGDYVKKKARGIMSQEQVRLIPFTTSLLDGLDVKETLRHLVENKIYVREESSVRGRVGSV
;
A
#
# COMPACT_ATOMS: atom_id res chain seq x y z
N MET A 1 4.34 11.98 -9.45
CA MET A 1 4.54 12.59 -10.77
C MET A 1 3.95 14.00 -10.74
N PRO A 2 4.60 15.01 -11.35
CA PRO A 2 4.07 16.36 -11.36
C PRO A 2 2.72 16.39 -12.09
N ALA A 3 1.75 17.10 -11.53
CA ALA A 3 0.42 17.22 -12.12
C ALA A 3 0.51 17.90 -13.49
N LYS A 4 0.11 17.20 -14.56
CA LYS A 4 -0.09 17.85 -15.86
C LYS A 4 -1.17 18.94 -15.70
N LYS A 5 -0.92 20.09 -16.30
CA LYS A 5 -1.83 21.24 -16.29
C LYS A 5 -3.24 20.81 -16.73
N ARG A 6 -4.26 21.49 -16.18
CA ARG A 6 -5.65 21.28 -16.59
C ARG A 6 -5.75 21.44 -18.12
N PRO A 7 -6.52 20.59 -18.82
CA PRO A 7 -6.65 20.72 -20.27
C PRO A 7 -7.14 22.10 -20.66
N SER A 8 -6.52 22.65 -21.70
CA SER A 8 -6.94 23.90 -22.31
C SER A 8 -8.35 23.77 -22.89
N PRO A 9 -9.07 24.89 -23.10
CA PRO A 9 -10.40 24.87 -23.72
C PRO A 9 -10.42 24.15 -25.09
N ALA A 10 -9.34 24.27 -25.88
CA ALA A 10 -9.22 23.61 -27.18
C ALA A 10 -9.13 22.08 -27.05
N GLU A 11 -8.33 21.57 -26.11
CA GLU A 11 -8.21 20.13 -25.84
C GLU A 11 -9.54 19.53 -25.32
N GLN A 12 -10.30 20.31 -24.54
CA GLN A 12 -11.62 19.90 -24.07
C GLN A 12 -12.63 19.81 -25.22
N GLU A 13 -12.58 20.74 -26.17
CA GLU A 13 -13.47 20.74 -27.33
C GLU A 13 -13.14 19.59 -28.31
N GLU A 14 -11.86 19.32 -28.53
CA GLU A 14 -11.41 18.15 -29.31
C GLU A 14 -11.87 16.84 -28.67
N PHE A 15 -11.75 16.73 -27.33
CA PHE A 15 -12.24 15.57 -26.59
C PHE A 15 -13.76 15.40 -26.75
N LYS A 16 -14.55 16.47 -26.64
CA LYS A 16 -16.00 16.45 -26.87
C LYS A 16 -16.35 15.98 -28.29
N LYS A 17 -15.59 16.39 -29.30
CA LYS A 17 -15.81 15.96 -30.70
C LYS A 17 -15.47 14.47 -30.91
N ARG A 18 -14.47 13.97 -30.20
CA ARG A 18 -14.03 12.56 -30.29
C ARG A 18 -14.90 11.60 -29.46
N TRP A 19 -15.69 12.14 -28.54
CA TRP A 19 -16.57 11.39 -27.67
C TRP A 19 -17.72 10.72 -28.44
N ARG A 20 -17.72 9.39 -28.50
CA ARG A 20 -18.76 8.59 -29.21
C ARG A 20 -19.76 7.89 -28.29
N GLY A 21 -19.67 8.10 -26.97
CA GLY A 21 -20.58 7.47 -25.99
C GLY A 21 -20.32 5.98 -25.71
N GLU A 22 -19.24 5.41 -26.25
CA GLU A 22 -18.85 4.00 -26.08
C GLU A 22 -18.00 3.76 -24.83
N THR A 23 -17.56 4.83 -24.17
CA THR A 23 -16.68 4.80 -22.98
C THR A 23 -17.33 5.59 -21.83
N ILE A 24 -16.67 5.66 -20.66
CA ILE A 24 -17.09 6.47 -19.49
C ILE A 24 -16.74 7.95 -19.69
N CYS A 25 -17.68 8.88 -19.45
CA CYS A 25 -17.54 10.34 -19.66
C CYS A 25 -16.51 11.00 -18.73
N SER A 26 -15.25 10.63 -18.87
CA SER A 26 -14.18 11.07 -17.99
C SER A 26 -12.94 11.41 -18.82
N TYR A 27 -12.25 12.48 -18.43
CA TYR A 27 -11.12 12.98 -19.19
C TYR A 27 -9.94 12.01 -18.96
N PRO A 28 -9.44 11.30 -19.99
CA PRO A 28 -8.53 10.16 -19.77
C PRO A 28 -7.27 10.51 -18.96
N PRO A 29 -6.64 11.69 -19.14
CA PRO A 29 -5.51 12.10 -18.31
C PRO A 29 -5.84 12.37 -16.84
N GLU A 30 -7.11 12.60 -16.49
CA GLU A 30 -7.58 12.72 -15.11
C GLU A 30 -7.85 11.34 -14.52
N ASP A 31 -8.46 10.43 -15.28
CA ASP A 31 -8.75 9.06 -14.84
C ASP A 31 -7.49 8.30 -14.44
N ILE A 32 -6.45 8.38 -15.27
CA ILE A 32 -5.14 7.77 -14.97
C ILE A 32 -4.59 8.26 -13.62
N ARG A 33 -4.92 9.50 -13.20
CA ARG A 33 -4.50 10.03 -11.89
C ARG A 33 -5.37 9.48 -10.76
N VAL A 34 -6.68 9.43 -10.96
CA VAL A 34 -7.61 8.90 -9.95
C VAL A 34 -7.30 7.42 -9.69
N GLU A 35 -7.13 6.64 -10.75
CA GLU A 35 -6.72 5.24 -10.68
C GLU A 35 -5.32 5.10 -10.05
N GLY A 36 -4.35 5.90 -10.49
CA GLY A 36 -3.00 5.89 -9.93
C GLY A 36 -2.95 6.28 -8.44
N LEU A 37 -3.80 7.20 -8.00
CA LEU A 37 -3.97 7.53 -6.59
C LEU A 37 -4.58 6.36 -5.83
N GLY A 38 -5.62 5.73 -6.38
CA GLY A 38 -6.24 4.53 -5.81
C GLY A 38 -5.21 3.40 -5.61
N ASP A 39 -4.38 3.13 -6.61
CA ASP A 39 -3.32 2.12 -6.54
C ASP A 39 -2.24 2.48 -5.52
N TYR A 40 -1.85 3.75 -5.46
CA TYR A 40 -0.91 4.22 -4.43
C TYR A 40 -1.46 4.03 -3.01
N VAL A 41 -2.73 4.39 -2.79
CA VAL A 41 -3.40 4.21 -1.49
C VAL A 41 -3.50 2.73 -1.14
N LYS A 42 -3.91 1.86 -2.07
CA LYS A 42 -3.93 0.40 -1.87
C LYS A 42 -2.55 -0.15 -1.51
N LYS A 43 -1.49 0.29 -2.21
CA LYS A 43 -0.11 -0.14 -1.94
C LYS A 43 0.36 0.31 -0.56
N LYS A 44 0.05 1.55 -0.17
CA LYS A 44 0.42 2.09 1.14
C LYS A 44 -0.35 1.39 2.26
N ALA A 45 -1.66 1.20 2.10
CA ALA A 45 -2.50 0.49 3.05
C ALA A 45 -2.00 -0.95 3.27
N ARG A 46 -1.63 -1.66 2.20
CA ARG A 46 -1.03 -3.00 2.30
C ARG A 46 0.26 -3.00 3.13
N GLY A 47 1.13 -2.01 2.95
CA GLY A 47 2.35 -1.86 3.75
C GLY A 47 2.04 -1.69 5.23
N ILE A 48 1.10 -0.81 5.57
CA ILE A 48 0.70 -0.53 6.96
C ILE A 48 0.08 -1.78 7.61
N MET A 49 -0.87 -2.42 6.95
CA MET A 49 -1.52 -3.63 7.48
C MET A 49 -0.52 -4.78 7.70
N SER A 50 0.50 -4.90 6.85
CA SER A 50 1.57 -5.89 7.02
C SER A 50 2.44 -5.59 8.24
N GLN A 51 2.70 -4.32 8.55
CA GLN A 51 3.50 -3.91 9.70
C GLN A 51 2.76 -4.03 11.04
N GLU A 52 1.42 -3.92 11.04
CA GLU A 52 0.62 -4.17 12.25
C GLU A 52 0.60 -5.63 12.66
N GLN A 53 0.83 -6.57 11.73
CA GLN A 53 0.73 -8.00 11.99
C GLN A 53 2.07 -8.64 12.36
N VAL A 54 2.91 -7.91 13.10
CA VAL A 54 4.18 -8.41 13.66
C VAL A 54 3.96 -8.80 15.12
N ARG A 55 4.21 -10.07 15.45
CA ARG A 55 4.16 -10.58 16.82
C ARG A 55 5.56 -10.76 17.36
N LEU A 56 5.77 -10.39 18.62
CA LEU A 56 7.01 -10.63 19.35
C LEU A 56 6.78 -11.81 20.29
N ILE A 57 7.61 -12.84 20.14
CA ILE A 57 7.57 -14.02 21.00
C ILE A 57 8.96 -14.34 21.55
N PRO A 58 9.05 -14.99 22.73
CA PRO A 58 10.32 -15.49 23.24
C PRO A 58 10.94 -16.51 22.28
N PHE A 59 12.25 -16.43 22.11
CA PHE A 59 13.02 -17.40 21.35
C PHE A 59 12.92 -18.78 22.00
N THR A 60 12.62 -19.78 21.20
CA THR A 60 12.53 -21.18 21.63
C THR A 60 13.48 -22.04 20.81
N THR A 61 13.08 -22.40 19.59
CA THR A 61 13.85 -23.29 18.71
C THR A 61 14.08 -22.72 17.31
N SER A 62 13.42 -21.60 16.95
CA SER A 62 13.49 -20.99 15.63
C SER A 62 13.63 -19.47 15.72
N LEU A 63 14.31 -18.89 14.74
CA LEU A 63 14.45 -17.44 14.57
C LEU A 63 13.22 -16.79 13.90
N LEU A 64 12.27 -17.59 13.40
CA LEU A 64 11.11 -17.13 12.64
C LEU A 64 11.53 -16.13 11.53
N ASP A 65 10.99 -14.90 11.55
CA ASP A 65 11.28 -13.85 10.58
C ASP A 65 12.42 -12.92 11.04
N GLY A 66 13.02 -13.19 12.21
CA GLY A 66 14.23 -12.54 12.69
C GLY A 66 14.24 -12.22 14.18
N LEU A 67 15.39 -11.72 14.61
CA LEU A 67 15.66 -11.31 16.00
C LEU A 67 15.14 -9.90 16.25
N ASP A 68 14.39 -9.71 17.34
CA ASP A 68 14.00 -8.38 17.79
C ASP A 68 14.98 -7.88 18.86
N VAL A 69 15.93 -7.06 18.42
CA VAL A 69 16.99 -6.51 19.28
C VAL A 69 16.42 -5.55 20.32
N LYS A 70 15.39 -4.77 19.98
CA LYS A 70 14.82 -3.77 20.89
C LYS A 70 14.15 -4.45 22.07
N GLU A 71 13.35 -5.47 21.81
CA GLU A 71 12.62 -6.19 22.85
C GLU A 71 13.52 -7.09 23.67
N THR A 72 14.54 -7.67 23.03
CA THR A 72 15.61 -8.39 23.73
C THR A 72 16.38 -7.45 24.68
N LEU A 73 16.69 -6.22 24.26
CA LEU A 73 17.36 -5.25 25.13
C LEU A 73 16.48 -4.73 26.27
N ARG A 74 15.16 -4.60 26.07
CA ARG A 74 14.23 -4.21 27.16
C ARG A 74 14.18 -5.26 28.27
N HIS A 75 14.26 -6.54 27.91
CA HIS A 75 14.19 -7.65 28.86
C HIS A 75 15.58 -8.28 29.11
N LEU A 76 16.65 -7.51 28.93
CA LEU A 76 18.02 -8.01 29.02
C LEU A 76 18.32 -8.68 30.37
N VAL A 77 17.72 -8.16 31.45
CA VAL A 77 17.87 -8.68 32.82
C VAL A 77 17.25 -10.08 32.99
N GLU A 78 16.25 -10.42 32.18
CA GLU A 78 15.61 -11.74 32.20
C GLU A 78 16.37 -12.76 31.34
N ASN A 79 17.44 -12.35 30.66
CA ASN A 79 18.20 -13.15 29.70
C ASN A 79 17.32 -13.82 28.62
N LYS A 80 16.18 -13.20 28.29
CA LYS A 80 15.26 -13.67 27.26
C LYS A 80 15.55 -13.00 25.94
N ILE A 81 15.62 -13.82 24.90
CA ILE A 81 15.74 -13.36 23.51
C ILE A 81 14.33 -13.32 22.92
N TYR A 82 14.03 -12.29 22.14
CA TYR A 82 12.76 -12.13 21.44
C TYR A 82 12.97 -12.26 19.93
N VAL A 83 12.05 -12.96 19.28
CA VAL A 83 11.97 -13.09 17.83
C VAL A 83 10.65 -12.55 17.32
N ARG A 84 10.68 -12.10 16.07
CA ARG A 84 9.50 -11.56 15.38
C ARG A 84 8.89 -12.60 14.46
N GLU A 85 7.56 -12.65 14.46
CA GLU A 85 6.75 -13.41 13.52
C GLU A 85 5.91 -12.42 12.72
N GLU A 86 6.17 -12.32 11.42
CA GLU A 86 5.40 -11.54 10.47
C GLU A 86 4.29 -12.42 9.90
N SER A 87 3.07 -12.26 10.40
CA SER A 87 1.93 -12.98 9.82
C SER A 87 1.52 -12.31 8.50
N SER A 88 1.27 -13.07 7.43
CA SER A 88 0.68 -12.50 6.22
C SER A 88 -0.78 -12.09 6.47
N VAL A 89 -1.19 -10.90 6.06
CA VAL A 89 -2.59 -10.44 6.17
C VAL A 89 -3.49 -11.36 5.34
N ARG A 90 -4.48 -12.02 5.97
CA ARG A 90 -5.48 -12.81 5.24
C ARG A 90 -6.41 -11.86 4.47
N GLY A 91 -6.37 -11.96 3.15
CA GLY A 91 -7.18 -11.14 2.23
C GLY A 91 -6.32 -10.13 1.48
N ARG A 92 -6.27 -10.25 0.15
CA ARG A 92 -5.66 -9.20 -0.68
C ARG A 92 -6.56 -7.97 -0.64
N VAL A 93 -5.95 -6.80 -0.48
CA VAL A 93 -6.62 -5.51 -0.71
C VAL A 93 -7.11 -5.49 -2.16
N GLY A 94 -8.42 -5.69 -2.35
CA GLY A 94 -9.05 -5.83 -3.67
C GLY A 94 -9.83 -7.12 -3.91
N SER A 95 -9.97 -8.01 -2.92
CA SER A 95 -10.98 -9.08 -3.01
C SER A 95 -12.37 -8.45 -2.86
N VAL A 96 -13.00 -8.15 -3.99
CA VAL A 96 -14.46 -8.10 -4.12
C VAL A 96 -14.93 -9.51 -4.42
#